data_AF-J0Q363-F1
#
_entry.id   AF-J0Q363-F1
#
_cell.length_a   1.000
_cell.length_b   1.000
_cell.length_c   1.000
_cell.angle_alpha   90.00
_cell.angle_beta   90.00
_cell.angle_gamma   90.00
#
_symmetry.space_group_name_H-M   'P 1'
#
loop_
_entity.id
_entity.type
_entity.pdbx_description
1 polymer ?
#
loop_
_entity_poly.entity_id
_entity_poly.type
_entity_poly.pdbx_seq_one_letter_code
_entity_poly.pdbx_strand_id
1 'polypeptide(L)'
;MRCSSFSFVLVTAFLCFFSLPLFAQNIREKAINQSESIQRQQTQQQRFQQLHRRKEMPGISLPDDDSTALYGTSTGKTCLLIKSIEFVGAQLISHADLHDAISLWEGRCLGIAEINKVLKAVTKLYMKRGYIAVRAYLPEQDLSGGHLKIVVVEGVIEDIILDGHKVERRFQEEIITAFPNLIGKPVNLRSIEQGLDQINRLFSRQATINLGAGGNSGGSILDVHIEKQKPWLLSFSSDNLGAKATGLYQTRVSLSFDDLLGSNDQWSFSYQRSMDGGPYHFSQNRPNSGTVTGSFSLPYGTWTTGFDGTWSQYHSSIKGIFSDILTSGKSLSLTPWISRVIDRDQEGKTWLTGRLTWKYSDNFIMGSKVDVTSRKLAIATFELDHSRKWLGGELSAHIGFHKGLAILGAYDDKAQETSTKNAPKGQFSKLSFSLGYVRPFSLHQFNFRYNTLFSGQLSPDTLFSSEQMSLGGSSSVRGVREAIYYGNNAMFWRNELSLLLPGFSSQRGRKFMRQFAPYVALDLGSAANDASKNSFGGSLVGATLGFHATGEILDMDLSYSNILIQSTPREKDNATGVFQMRALLRF
;
A
#
# COMPACT_ATOMS: atom_id res chain seq x y z
N MET A 1 77.21 18.98 1.29
CA MET A 1 76.29 19.66 2.22
C MET A 1 74.88 19.60 1.65
N ARG A 2 73.96 19.02 2.42
CA ARG A 2 72.55 18.79 2.11
C ARG A 2 71.72 20.02 2.47
N CYS A 3 70.61 20.21 1.75
CA CYS A 3 69.24 20.52 2.26
C CYS A 3 68.51 21.58 1.45
N SER A 4 67.67 21.17 0.50
CA SER A 4 66.55 21.99 0.00
C SER A 4 65.42 21.15 -0.63
N SER A 5 65.03 20.03 -0.02
CA SER A 5 64.01 19.13 -0.59
C SER A 5 62.90 18.71 0.37
N PHE A 6 62.84 19.29 1.58
CA PHE A 6 61.98 18.78 2.66
C PHE A 6 60.63 19.51 2.82
N SER A 7 60.37 20.61 2.09
CA SER A 7 59.13 21.39 2.24
C SER A 7 57.99 20.97 1.30
N PHE A 8 58.24 20.21 0.22
CA PHE A 8 57.19 19.87 -0.75
C PHE A 8 56.40 18.59 -0.39
N VAL A 9 56.99 17.70 0.42
CA VAL A 9 56.37 16.41 0.79
C VAL A 9 55.34 16.58 1.93
N LEU A 10 55.50 17.61 2.78
CA LEU A 10 54.60 17.86 3.91
C LEU A 10 53.26 18.46 3.50
N VAL A 11 53.19 19.20 2.38
CA VAL A 11 51.95 19.82 1.90
C VAL A 11 51.06 18.80 1.17
N THR A 12 51.63 17.83 0.46
CA THR A 12 50.88 16.72 -0.15
C THR A 12 50.39 15.70 0.87
N ALA A 13 51.11 15.48 1.97
CA ALA A 13 50.65 14.61 3.05
C ALA A 13 49.46 15.22 3.81
N PHE A 14 49.42 16.54 3.99
CA PHE A 14 48.32 17.22 4.68
C PHE A 14 47.01 17.29 3.85
N LEU A 15 47.11 17.30 2.52
CA LEU A 15 45.95 17.25 1.61
C LEU A 15 45.31 15.85 1.51
N CYS A 16 46.05 14.77 1.75
CA CYS A 16 45.49 13.41 1.82
C CYS A 16 44.77 13.10 3.14
N PHE A 17 44.98 13.89 4.20
CA PHE A 17 44.27 13.72 5.47
C PHE A 17 42.82 14.23 5.44
N PHE A 18 42.44 15.06 4.46
CA PHE A 18 41.09 15.59 4.32
C PHE A 18 40.15 14.78 3.40
N SER A 19 40.65 13.75 2.69
CA SER A 19 39.82 12.89 1.82
C SER A 19 39.37 11.56 2.46
N LEU A 20 39.95 11.16 3.59
CA LEU A 20 39.54 9.99 4.37
C LEU A 20 38.15 10.09 5.06
N PRO A 21 37.63 11.26 5.50
CA PRO A 21 36.30 11.31 6.08
C PRO A 21 35.17 10.98 5.07
N LEU A 22 35.38 11.23 3.78
CA LEU A 22 34.37 10.98 2.73
C LEU A 22 34.10 9.48 2.50
N PHE A 23 35.15 8.63 2.53
CA PHE A 23 34.98 7.18 2.35
C PHE A 23 34.39 6.50 3.60
N ALA A 24 34.77 6.94 4.80
CA ALA A 24 34.23 6.41 6.05
C ALA A 24 32.76 6.82 6.27
N GLN A 25 32.37 8.00 5.80
CA GLN A 25 30.97 8.46 5.81
C GLN A 25 30.07 7.59 4.92
N ASN A 26 30.56 7.17 3.74
CA ASN A 26 29.77 6.45 2.73
C ASN A 26 29.33 5.03 3.17
N ILE A 27 30.20 4.24 3.80
CA ILE A 27 29.85 2.87 4.27
C ILE A 27 28.85 2.89 5.44
N ARG A 28 29.01 3.84 6.36
CA ARG A 28 28.09 4.05 7.49
C ARG A 28 26.72 4.49 6.99
N GLU A 29 26.68 5.44 6.06
CA GLU A 29 25.43 5.89 5.44
C GLU A 29 24.73 4.75 4.71
N LYS A 30 25.47 3.88 4.00
CA LYS A 30 24.92 2.66 3.41
C LYS A 30 24.28 1.73 4.45
N ALA A 31 24.87 1.57 5.63
CA ALA A 31 24.30 0.76 6.71
C ALA A 31 23.01 1.36 7.29
N ILE A 32 22.99 2.67 7.54
CA ILE A 32 21.79 3.41 8.01
C ILE A 32 20.69 3.36 6.94
N ASN A 33 21.06 3.57 5.68
CA ASN A 33 20.12 3.57 4.57
C ASN A 33 19.56 2.18 4.27
N GLN A 34 20.26 1.11 4.66
CA GLN A 34 19.73 -0.23 4.52
C GLN A 34 18.51 -0.46 5.43
N SER A 35 18.54 -0.04 6.69
CA SER A 35 17.37 -0.19 7.58
C SER A 35 16.17 0.61 7.07
N GLU A 36 16.40 1.84 6.59
CA GLU A 36 15.37 2.66 5.94
C GLU A 36 14.86 2.01 4.63
N SER A 37 15.74 1.37 3.85
CA SER A 37 15.33 0.66 2.63
C SER A 37 14.47 -0.58 2.92
N ILE A 38 14.76 -1.30 4.01
CA ILE A 38 13.97 -2.44 4.48
C ILE A 38 12.58 -1.96 4.89
N GLN A 39 12.49 -0.88 5.66
CA GLN A 39 11.22 -0.28 6.07
C GLN A 39 10.40 0.15 4.85
N ARG A 40 11.02 0.83 3.87
CA ARG A 40 10.35 1.23 2.62
C ARG A 40 9.85 0.04 1.81
N GLN A 41 10.67 -1.01 1.68
CA GLN A 41 10.25 -2.24 1.00
C GLN A 41 9.06 -2.91 1.70
N GLN A 42 9.05 -2.95 3.03
CA GLN A 42 7.92 -3.49 3.79
C GLN A 42 6.64 -2.68 3.55
N THR A 43 6.71 -1.35 3.65
CA THR A 43 5.54 -0.49 3.39
C THR A 43 5.04 -0.65 1.95
N GLN A 44 5.94 -0.74 0.96
CA GLN A 44 5.56 -0.99 -0.43
C GLN A 44 4.92 -2.38 -0.62
N GLN A 45 5.46 -3.42 0.02
CA GLN A 45 4.90 -4.77 -0.05
C GLN A 45 3.52 -4.85 0.60
N GLN A 46 3.33 -4.23 1.77
CA GLN A 46 2.02 -4.17 2.44
C GLN A 46 0.98 -3.49 1.56
N ARG A 47 1.32 -2.33 0.96
CA ARG A 47 0.45 -1.63 0.01
C ARG A 47 0.11 -2.51 -1.20
N PHE A 48 1.12 -3.16 -1.78
CA PHE A 48 0.92 -4.06 -2.92
C PHE A 48 0.01 -5.25 -2.58
N GLN A 49 0.19 -5.88 -1.40
CA GLN A 49 -0.66 -6.98 -0.94
C GLN A 49 -2.11 -6.55 -0.72
N GLN A 50 -2.33 -5.38 -0.12
CA GLN A 50 -3.68 -4.80 0.05
C GLN A 50 -4.37 -4.59 -1.31
N LEU A 51 -3.64 -4.06 -2.30
CA LEU A 51 -4.14 -3.86 -3.66
C LEU A 51 -4.46 -5.19 -4.37
N HIS A 52 -3.62 -6.22 -4.18
CA HIS A 52 -3.81 -7.51 -4.84
C HIS A 52 -4.97 -8.33 -4.29
N ARG A 53 -5.24 -8.27 -2.98
CA ARG A 53 -6.39 -8.98 -2.39
C ARG A 53 -7.74 -8.45 -2.87
N ARG A 54 -7.79 -7.18 -3.29
CA ARG A 54 -8.98 -6.61 -3.96
C ARG A 54 -9.41 -7.42 -5.17
N LYS A 55 -8.48 -8.09 -5.86
CA LYS A 55 -8.75 -8.83 -7.10
C LYS A 55 -9.59 -10.09 -6.90
N GLU A 56 -9.67 -10.61 -5.67
CA GLU A 56 -10.34 -11.88 -5.36
C GLU A 56 -11.70 -11.71 -4.70
N MET A 57 -12.18 -10.49 -4.47
CA MET A 57 -13.50 -10.28 -3.84
C MET A 57 -14.64 -10.73 -4.78
N PRO A 58 -15.45 -11.73 -4.39
CA PRO A 58 -16.69 -12.05 -5.07
C PRO A 58 -17.64 -10.85 -4.97
N GLY A 59 -18.33 -10.54 -6.06
CA GLY A 59 -19.39 -9.53 -6.04
C GLY A 59 -20.52 -9.97 -5.10
N ILE A 60 -21.24 -8.99 -4.54
CA ILE A 60 -22.50 -9.25 -3.85
C ILE A 60 -23.50 -9.76 -4.89
N SER A 61 -23.99 -10.98 -4.73
CA SER A 61 -25.10 -11.51 -5.52
C SER A 61 -26.39 -10.86 -5.02
N LEU A 62 -26.89 -9.88 -5.75
CA LEU A 62 -28.26 -9.44 -5.59
C LEU A 62 -29.16 -10.52 -6.19
N PRO A 63 -30.28 -10.90 -5.55
CA PRO A 63 -31.32 -11.67 -6.23
C PRO A 63 -31.67 -10.98 -7.53
N ASP A 64 -31.72 -11.72 -8.64
CA ASP A 64 -32.28 -11.21 -9.88
C ASP A 64 -33.70 -10.73 -9.57
N ASP A 65 -33.90 -9.41 -9.63
CA ASP A 65 -35.21 -8.80 -9.48
C ASP A 65 -36.01 -8.97 -10.78
N ASP A 66 -36.30 -10.23 -11.11
CA ASP A 66 -37.32 -10.61 -12.10
C ASP A 66 -38.73 -10.21 -11.62
N SER A 67 -38.86 -9.66 -10.40
CA SER A 67 -40.11 -9.17 -9.80
C SER A 67 -40.61 -7.84 -10.35
N THR A 68 -39.88 -7.16 -11.26
CA THR A 68 -40.44 -6.00 -11.98
C THR A 68 -41.43 -6.38 -13.09
N ALA A 69 -41.63 -7.67 -13.35
CA ALA A 69 -42.68 -8.17 -14.24
C ALA A 69 -44.00 -8.46 -13.49
N LEU A 70 -44.71 -7.42 -13.03
CA LEU A 70 -46.07 -7.60 -12.48
C LEU A 70 -47.16 -6.72 -13.10
N TYR A 71 -46.88 -6.08 -14.23
CA TYR A 71 -47.96 -5.53 -15.07
C TYR A 71 -47.72 -5.97 -16.51
N GLY A 72 -48.57 -6.88 -16.98
CA GLY A 72 -48.51 -7.41 -18.33
C GLY A 72 -48.42 -6.29 -19.37
N THR A 73 -47.70 -6.56 -20.46
CA THR A 73 -47.67 -5.73 -21.66
C THR A 73 -49.08 -5.58 -22.24
N SER A 74 -49.84 -4.64 -21.69
CA SER A 74 -51.05 -4.13 -22.32
C SER A 74 -50.60 -3.25 -23.47
N THR A 75 -50.81 -3.74 -24.69
CA THR A 75 -50.72 -3.00 -25.96
C THR A 75 -51.91 -2.06 -26.16
N GLY A 76 -52.56 -1.62 -25.08
CA GLY A 76 -53.67 -0.66 -25.13
C GLY A 76 -53.17 0.76 -25.40
N LYS A 77 -53.77 1.44 -26.39
CA LYS A 77 -53.56 2.87 -26.70
C LYS A 77 -54.10 3.83 -25.62
N THR A 78 -54.53 3.32 -24.47
CA THR A 78 -55.16 4.12 -23.42
C THR A 78 -54.08 4.68 -22.51
N CYS A 79 -53.90 6.00 -22.52
CA CYS A 79 -53.00 6.72 -21.64
C CYS A 79 -53.78 7.79 -20.86
N LEU A 80 -53.27 8.15 -19.69
CA LEU A 80 -53.85 9.18 -18.82
C LEU A 80 -52.91 10.40 -18.81
N LEU A 81 -53.46 11.60 -18.92
CA LEU A 81 -52.67 12.83 -18.83
C LEU A 81 -52.22 13.04 -17.37
N ILE A 82 -50.93 12.87 -17.11
CA ILE A 82 -50.33 13.08 -15.78
C ILE A 82 -49.73 14.48 -15.73
N LYS A 83 -50.34 15.36 -14.91
CA LYS A 83 -49.92 16.75 -14.69
C LYS A 83 -48.77 16.84 -13.69
N SER A 84 -48.78 16.04 -12.63
CA SER A 84 -47.73 16.05 -11.61
C SER A 84 -47.50 14.65 -11.05
N ILE A 85 -46.26 14.40 -10.59
CA ILE A 85 -45.88 13.17 -9.93
C ILE A 85 -45.43 13.50 -8.51
N GLU A 86 -46.04 12.86 -7.51
CA GLU A 86 -45.72 13.04 -6.10
C GLU A 86 -45.07 11.79 -5.52
N PHE A 87 -44.01 11.95 -4.74
CA PHE A 87 -43.34 10.86 -4.03
C PHE A 87 -43.68 10.89 -2.55
N VAL A 88 -44.07 9.74 -2.00
CA VAL A 88 -44.29 9.54 -0.56
C VAL A 88 -43.31 8.52 -0.02
N GLY A 89 -42.64 8.84 1.09
CA GLY A 89 -41.67 7.95 1.75
C GLY A 89 -40.23 8.05 1.21
N ALA A 90 -39.98 8.90 0.22
CA ALA A 90 -38.64 9.15 -0.32
C ALA A 90 -37.89 10.21 0.52
N GLN A 91 -37.07 9.78 1.48
CA GLN A 91 -36.31 10.66 2.38
C GLN A 91 -34.81 10.70 2.08
N LEU A 92 -34.25 9.64 1.48
CA LEU A 92 -32.82 9.51 1.21
C LEU A 92 -32.36 10.26 -0.04
N ILE A 93 -33.29 10.60 -0.93
CA ILE A 93 -33.04 11.34 -2.16
C ILE A 93 -33.77 12.68 -2.07
N SER A 94 -33.08 13.75 -2.49
CA SER A 94 -33.68 15.08 -2.49
C SER A 94 -34.84 15.16 -3.48
N HIS A 95 -35.85 15.99 -3.18
CA HIS A 95 -36.99 16.19 -4.06
C HIS A 95 -36.56 16.74 -5.43
N ALA A 96 -35.51 17.58 -5.47
CA ALA A 96 -34.93 18.09 -6.70
C ALA A 96 -34.32 16.96 -7.56
N ASP A 97 -33.51 16.08 -6.97
CA ASP A 97 -32.92 14.94 -7.68
C ASP A 97 -33.99 13.98 -8.23
N LEU A 98 -35.09 13.76 -7.48
CA LEU A 98 -36.23 12.95 -7.91
C LEU A 98 -36.96 13.60 -9.08
N HIS A 99 -37.27 14.90 -8.98
CA HIS A 99 -37.94 15.64 -10.03
C HIS A 99 -37.09 15.70 -11.30
N ASP A 100 -35.80 16.00 -11.20
CA ASP A 100 -34.88 15.99 -12.34
C ASP A 100 -34.87 14.64 -13.05
N ALA A 101 -34.87 13.54 -12.28
CA ALA A 101 -34.88 12.19 -12.81
C ALA A 101 -36.17 11.84 -13.57
N ILE A 102 -37.30 12.49 -13.27
CA ILE A 102 -38.63 12.16 -13.84
C ILE A 102 -39.29 13.29 -14.65
N SER A 103 -38.67 14.45 -14.76
CA SER A 103 -39.15 15.65 -15.47
C SER A 103 -39.61 15.37 -16.90
N LEU A 104 -39.03 14.37 -17.56
CA LEU A 104 -39.40 13.93 -18.91
C LEU A 104 -40.81 13.31 -19.02
N TRP A 105 -41.44 12.91 -17.92
CA TRP A 105 -42.75 12.25 -17.91
C TRP A 105 -43.88 13.14 -17.38
N GLU A 106 -43.57 14.24 -16.68
CA GLU A 106 -44.59 15.19 -16.22
C GLU A 106 -45.22 15.97 -17.38
N GLY A 107 -46.52 16.26 -17.27
CA GLY A 107 -47.30 16.94 -18.30
C GLY A 107 -47.58 16.11 -19.55
N ARG A 108 -47.37 14.78 -19.50
CA ARG A 108 -47.54 13.87 -20.65
C ARG A 108 -48.63 12.84 -20.43
N CYS A 109 -49.10 12.26 -21.52
CA CYS A 109 -50.02 11.11 -21.48
C CYS A 109 -49.21 9.84 -21.22
N LEU A 110 -49.37 9.24 -20.03
CA LEU A 110 -48.63 8.06 -19.61
C LEU A 110 -49.54 6.84 -19.62
N GLY A 111 -49.11 5.76 -20.29
CA GLY A 111 -49.69 4.44 -20.13
C GLY A 111 -48.92 3.63 -19.07
N ILE A 112 -49.33 2.37 -18.88
CA ILE A 112 -48.69 1.45 -17.91
C ILE A 112 -47.19 1.28 -18.21
N ALA A 113 -46.82 1.19 -19.49
CA ALA A 113 -45.43 1.05 -19.89
C ALA A 113 -44.59 2.27 -19.53
N GLU A 114 -45.14 3.49 -19.68
CA GLU A 114 -44.47 4.72 -19.28
C GLU A 114 -44.36 4.85 -17.76
N ILE A 115 -45.42 4.52 -17.01
CA ILE A 115 -45.39 4.53 -15.55
C ILE A 115 -44.31 3.56 -15.03
N ASN A 116 -44.19 2.38 -15.61
CA ASN A 116 -43.12 1.44 -15.27
C ASN A 116 -41.72 2.01 -15.56
N LYS A 117 -41.56 2.84 -16.60
CA LYS A 117 -40.30 3.55 -16.86
C LYS A 117 -40.02 4.60 -15.78
N VAL A 118 -41.03 5.32 -15.28
CA VAL A 118 -40.88 6.26 -14.15
C VAL A 118 -40.41 5.52 -12.90
N LEU A 119 -41.09 4.42 -12.52
CA LEU A 119 -40.71 3.62 -11.36
C LEU A 119 -39.27 3.10 -11.49
N LYS A 120 -38.89 2.60 -12.68
CA LYS A 120 -37.53 2.13 -12.97
C LYS A 120 -36.50 3.25 -12.90
N ALA A 121 -36.82 4.45 -13.36
CA ALA A 121 -35.93 5.62 -13.27
C ALA A 121 -35.66 6.00 -11.81
N VAL A 122 -36.70 5.99 -10.97
CA VAL A 122 -36.59 6.25 -9.52
C VAL A 122 -35.73 5.18 -8.86
N THR A 123 -36.02 3.89 -9.05
CA THR A 123 -35.21 2.79 -8.50
C THR A 123 -33.76 2.90 -8.94
N LYS A 124 -33.49 3.21 -10.22
CA LYS A 124 -32.14 3.39 -10.76
C LYS A 124 -31.40 4.55 -10.08
N LEU A 125 -32.10 5.65 -9.73
CA LEU A 125 -31.51 6.78 -9.01
C LEU A 125 -31.04 6.36 -7.61
N TYR A 126 -31.86 5.59 -6.87
CA TYR A 126 -31.50 5.02 -5.58
C TYR A 126 -30.31 4.07 -5.68
N MET A 127 -30.34 3.15 -6.64
CA MET A 127 -29.24 2.20 -6.88
C MET A 127 -27.93 2.93 -7.22
N LYS A 128 -27.98 4.01 -8.00
CA LYS A 128 -26.80 4.85 -8.31
C LYS A 128 -26.19 5.47 -7.05
N ARG A 129 -27.00 5.79 -6.04
CA ARG A 129 -26.57 6.28 -4.72
C ARG A 129 -26.20 5.15 -3.74
N GLY A 130 -26.29 3.89 -4.18
CA GLY A 130 -25.90 2.70 -3.41
C GLY A 130 -27.02 2.11 -2.56
N TYR A 131 -28.25 2.61 -2.62
CA TYR A 131 -29.38 2.03 -1.90
C TYR A 131 -30.00 0.92 -2.74
N ILE A 132 -29.89 -0.31 -2.24
CA ILE A 132 -30.25 -1.53 -3.00
C ILE A 132 -31.56 -2.16 -2.54
N ALA A 133 -31.97 -1.94 -1.28
CA ALA A 133 -33.25 -2.41 -0.75
C ALA A 133 -34.32 -1.31 -0.84
N VAL A 134 -34.57 -0.78 -2.03
CA VAL A 134 -35.57 0.28 -2.23
C VAL A 134 -36.61 -0.18 -3.23
N ARG A 135 -37.88 -0.01 -2.87
CA ARG A 135 -39.01 -0.35 -3.74
C ARG A 135 -39.90 0.87 -3.96
N ALA A 136 -39.93 1.35 -5.19
CA ALA A 136 -40.93 2.30 -5.65
C ALA A 136 -42.12 1.52 -6.25
N TYR A 137 -43.33 1.78 -5.79
CA TYR A 137 -44.52 1.14 -6.31
C TYR A 137 -45.70 2.12 -6.40
N LEU A 138 -46.69 1.73 -7.18
CA LEU A 138 -47.91 2.49 -7.37
C LEU A 138 -49.02 1.93 -6.47
N PRO A 139 -49.44 2.63 -5.41
CA PRO A 139 -50.61 2.21 -4.64
C PRO A 139 -51.90 2.37 -5.47
N GLU A 140 -52.96 1.70 -5.05
CA GLU A 140 -54.30 1.92 -5.59
C GLU A 140 -54.71 3.39 -5.38
N GLN A 141 -55.10 4.06 -6.47
CA GLN A 141 -55.40 5.49 -6.49
C GLN A 141 -56.27 5.85 -7.69
N ASP A 142 -56.99 6.96 -7.60
CA ASP A 142 -57.69 7.56 -8.73
C ASP A 142 -56.77 8.53 -9.49
N LEU A 143 -56.60 8.29 -10.78
CA LEU A 143 -55.77 9.09 -11.69
C LEU A 143 -56.57 10.09 -12.53
N SER A 144 -57.90 10.18 -12.32
CA SER A 144 -58.80 11.08 -13.07
C SER A 144 -58.37 12.56 -13.02
N GLY A 145 -57.80 13.00 -11.90
CA GLY A 145 -57.27 14.36 -11.72
C GLY A 145 -55.92 14.63 -12.40
N GLY A 146 -55.24 13.59 -12.89
CA GLY A 146 -53.91 13.67 -13.48
C GLY A 146 -52.78 13.81 -12.46
N HIS A 147 -52.97 13.38 -11.21
CA HIS A 147 -51.94 13.38 -10.17
C HIS A 147 -51.49 11.94 -9.90
N LEU A 148 -50.21 11.65 -10.13
CA LEU A 148 -49.64 10.32 -9.95
C LEU A 148 -48.87 10.26 -8.63
N LYS A 149 -49.34 9.46 -7.68
CA LYS A 149 -48.68 9.24 -6.39
C LYS A 149 -47.85 7.97 -6.43
N ILE A 150 -46.54 8.07 -6.20
CA ILE A 150 -45.61 6.95 -6.10
C ILE A 150 -45.17 6.81 -4.65
N VAL A 151 -45.31 5.61 -4.09
CA VAL A 151 -44.83 5.30 -2.73
C VAL A 151 -43.47 4.63 -2.84
N VAL A 152 -42.50 5.14 -2.09
CA VAL A 152 -41.14 4.61 -1.99
C VAL A 152 -40.94 4.04 -0.60
N VAL A 153 -40.58 2.74 -0.55
CA VAL A 153 -40.17 2.06 0.67
C VAL A 153 -38.66 1.99 0.69
N GLU A 154 -38.06 2.74 1.59
CA GLU A 154 -36.62 2.76 1.82
C GLU A 154 -36.28 1.70 2.86
N GLY A 155 -35.75 0.57 2.41
CA GLY A 155 -35.47 -0.57 3.27
C GLY A 155 -34.30 -0.32 4.22
N VAL A 156 -34.40 -0.89 5.41
CA VAL A 156 -33.43 -0.77 6.51
C VAL A 156 -32.87 -2.13 6.90
N ILE A 157 -31.64 -2.14 7.41
CA ILE A 157 -31.03 -3.34 7.98
C ILE A 157 -31.71 -3.61 9.32
N GLU A 158 -32.44 -4.71 9.41
CA GLU A 158 -33.15 -5.15 10.61
C GLU A 158 -32.20 -5.87 11.57
N ASP A 159 -31.40 -6.80 11.05
CA ASP A 159 -30.44 -7.59 11.82
C ASP A 159 -29.26 -8.02 10.93
N ILE A 160 -28.17 -8.41 11.59
CA ILE A 160 -27.00 -9.03 10.95
C ILE A 160 -26.84 -10.41 11.58
N ILE A 161 -26.85 -11.44 10.75
CA ILE A 161 -26.69 -12.84 11.15
C ILE A 161 -25.41 -13.42 10.54
N LEU A 162 -24.92 -14.50 11.14
CA LEU A 162 -23.70 -15.18 10.71
C LEU A 162 -24.04 -16.64 10.42
N ASP A 163 -23.77 -17.08 9.19
CA ASP A 163 -24.07 -18.43 8.68
C ASP A 163 -25.52 -18.87 9.00
N GLY A 164 -26.50 -17.99 8.77
CA GLY A 164 -27.92 -18.28 9.00
C GLY A 164 -28.38 -18.25 10.47
N HIS A 165 -27.50 -17.91 11.42
CA HIS A 165 -27.79 -17.92 12.85
C HIS A 165 -27.57 -16.55 13.50
N LYS A 166 -28.33 -16.25 14.57
CA LYS A 166 -28.10 -15.05 15.38
C LYS A 166 -26.66 -15.05 15.92
N VAL A 167 -26.02 -13.90 15.82
CA VAL A 167 -24.61 -13.74 16.22
C VAL A 167 -24.45 -14.04 17.71
N GLU A 168 -23.72 -15.10 18.02
CA GLU A 168 -23.36 -15.44 19.40
C GLU A 168 -22.48 -14.35 20.02
N ARG A 169 -22.55 -14.19 21.35
CA ARG A 169 -21.78 -13.18 22.09
C ARG A 169 -20.28 -13.18 21.76
N ARG A 170 -19.69 -14.36 21.53
CA ARG A 170 -18.26 -14.53 21.20
C ARG A 170 -17.85 -14.00 19.82
N PHE A 171 -18.79 -13.80 18.90
CA PHE A 171 -18.54 -13.30 17.54
C PHE A 171 -19.08 -11.88 17.33
N GLN A 172 -19.65 -11.27 18.37
CA GLN A 172 -20.19 -9.93 18.29
C GLN A 172 -19.12 -8.91 17.89
N GLU A 173 -17.89 -9.06 18.38
CA GLU A 173 -16.79 -8.15 18.05
C GLU A 173 -16.36 -8.24 16.57
N GLU A 174 -16.34 -9.45 15.98
CA GLU A 174 -16.07 -9.70 14.55
C GLU A 174 -17.11 -8.98 13.67
N ILE A 175 -18.37 -8.93 14.11
CA ILE A 175 -19.43 -8.22 13.39
C ILE A 175 -19.40 -6.72 13.66
N ILE A 176 -19.21 -6.28 14.91
CA ILE A 176 -19.24 -4.86 15.30
C ILE A 176 -18.10 -4.08 14.65
N THR A 177 -16.91 -4.67 14.56
CA THR A 177 -15.73 -4.03 13.96
C THR A 177 -15.83 -3.94 12.44
N ALA A 178 -16.47 -4.91 11.78
CA ALA A 178 -16.72 -4.88 10.34
C ALA A 178 -17.91 -3.97 9.97
N PHE A 179 -19.02 -4.07 10.69
CA PHE A 179 -20.32 -3.45 10.37
C PHE A 179 -20.83 -2.53 11.50
N PRO A 180 -20.07 -1.50 11.92
CA PRO A 180 -20.47 -0.68 13.05
C PRO A 180 -21.74 0.13 12.74
N ASN A 181 -22.70 0.07 13.66
CA ASN A 181 -23.93 0.88 13.65
C ASN A 181 -24.77 0.76 12.36
N LEU A 182 -24.77 -0.41 11.72
CA LEU A 182 -25.58 -0.65 10.51
C LEU A 182 -27.03 -1.04 10.80
N ILE A 183 -27.32 -1.66 11.95
CA ILE A 183 -28.69 -2.01 12.35
C ILE A 183 -29.55 -0.73 12.47
N GLY A 184 -30.74 -0.76 11.87
CA GLY A 184 -31.68 0.35 11.77
C GLY A 184 -31.31 1.41 10.72
N LYS A 185 -30.22 1.24 9.97
CA LYS A 185 -29.82 2.16 8.89
C LYS A 185 -30.34 1.67 7.53
N PRO A 186 -30.55 2.59 6.57
CA PRO A 186 -30.86 2.21 5.20
C PRO A 186 -29.83 1.25 4.62
N VAL A 187 -30.29 0.27 3.85
CA VAL A 187 -29.42 -0.73 3.22
C VAL A 187 -28.59 -0.06 2.12
N ASN A 188 -27.37 0.33 2.46
CA ASN A 188 -26.41 0.91 1.53
C ASN A 188 -25.29 -0.08 1.18
N LEU A 189 -25.15 -0.36 -0.11
CA LEU A 189 -24.16 -1.29 -0.65
C LEU A 189 -22.74 -0.92 -0.24
N ARG A 190 -22.39 0.37 -0.19
CA ARG A 190 -21.02 0.82 0.12
C ARG A 190 -20.62 0.49 1.55
N SER A 191 -21.54 0.64 2.49
CA SER A 191 -21.32 0.28 3.90
C SER A 191 -21.15 -1.23 4.08
N ILE A 192 -21.95 -2.01 3.35
CA ILE A 192 -21.89 -3.48 3.37
C ILE A 192 -20.57 -3.97 2.76
N GLU A 193 -20.22 -3.50 1.56
CA GLU A 193 -18.95 -3.83 0.92
C GLU A 193 -17.75 -3.38 1.77
N GLN A 194 -17.88 -2.31 2.57
CA GLN A 194 -16.83 -1.87 3.48
C GLN A 194 -16.60 -2.85 4.61
N GLY A 195 -17.65 -3.34 5.27
CA GLY A 195 -17.50 -4.36 6.30
C GLY A 195 -16.97 -5.68 5.74
N LEU A 196 -17.44 -6.05 4.54
CA LEU A 196 -16.94 -7.23 3.83
C LEU A 196 -15.43 -7.14 3.52
N ASP A 197 -14.97 -5.96 3.07
CA ASP A 197 -13.55 -5.69 2.83
C ASP A 197 -12.72 -5.79 4.12
N GLN A 198 -13.28 -5.39 5.28
CA GLN A 198 -12.56 -5.53 6.56
C GLN A 198 -12.36 -6.97 7.00
N ILE A 199 -13.35 -7.85 6.75
CA ILE A 199 -13.23 -9.28 7.05
C ILE A 199 -12.27 -9.95 6.05
N ASN A 200 -12.45 -9.68 4.75
CA ASN A 200 -11.63 -10.25 3.67
C ASN A 200 -10.19 -9.71 3.61
N ARG A 201 -9.88 -8.67 4.40
CA ARG A 201 -8.50 -8.21 4.61
C ARG A 201 -7.64 -9.30 5.25
N LEU A 202 -8.22 -10.12 6.12
CA LEU A 202 -7.56 -11.24 6.81
C LEU A 202 -7.25 -12.38 5.83
N PHE A 203 -6.06 -12.99 5.94
CA PHE A 203 -5.67 -14.10 5.06
C PHE A 203 -6.38 -15.41 5.38
N SER A 204 -6.90 -15.53 6.58
CA SER A 204 -7.59 -16.70 7.12
C SER A 204 -9.11 -16.64 6.94
N ARG A 205 -9.63 -15.63 6.26
CA ARG A 205 -11.07 -15.39 6.10
C ARG A 205 -11.42 -15.19 4.64
N GLN A 206 -12.50 -15.82 4.22
CA GLN A 206 -13.20 -15.51 2.99
C GLN A 206 -14.68 -15.37 3.29
N ALA A 207 -15.16 -14.13 3.21
CA ALA A 207 -16.51 -13.76 3.55
C ALA A 207 -17.31 -13.40 2.30
N THR A 208 -18.59 -13.79 2.32
CA THR A 208 -19.62 -13.42 1.36
C THR A 208 -20.87 -12.95 2.10
N ILE A 209 -21.77 -12.26 1.41
CA ILE A 209 -22.97 -11.68 2.02
C ILE A 209 -24.17 -11.97 1.13
N ASN A 210 -25.24 -12.42 1.77
CA ASN A 210 -26.57 -12.50 1.19
C ASN A 210 -27.50 -11.51 1.89
N LEU A 211 -28.35 -10.84 1.10
CA LEU A 211 -29.36 -9.93 1.63
C LEU A 211 -30.72 -10.62 1.56
N GLY A 212 -31.29 -10.94 2.72
CA GLY A 212 -32.61 -11.56 2.87
C GLY A 212 -33.68 -10.56 3.30
N ALA A 213 -34.95 -10.96 3.17
CA ALA A 213 -36.08 -10.21 3.71
C ALA A 213 -36.13 -10.33 5.25
N GLY A 214 -36.42 -9.24 5.94
CA GLY A 214 -36.63 -9.20 7.40
C GLY A 214 -38.05 -9.56 7.81
N GLY A 215 -38.30 -9.57 9.13
CA GLY A 215 -39.63 -9.83 9.69
C GLY A 215 -40.57 -8.62 9.58
N ASN A 216 -40.02 -7.40 9.51
CA ASN A 216 -40.79 -6.17 9.39
C ASN A 216 -40.91 -5.72 7.93
N SER A 217 -41.98 -4.97 7.61
CA SER A 217 -42.12 -4.32 6.30
C SER A 217 -40.96 -3.36 6.05
N GLY A 218 -40.23 -3.53 4.94
CA GLY A 218 -39.02 -2.76 4.64
C GLY A 218 -37.77 -3.20 5.44
N GLY A 219 -37.87 -4.22 6.29
CA GLY A 219 -36.72 -4.82 6.98
C GLY A 219 -35.92 -5.74 6.04
N SER A 220 -34.61 -5.73 6.17
CA SER A 220 -33.69 -6.65 5.48
C SER A 220 -32.70 -7.26 6.45
N ILE A 221 -32.39 -8.53 6.29
CA ILE A 221 -31.41 -9.25 7.11
C ILE A 221 -30.12 -9.41 6.30
N LEU A 222 -28.99 -9.03 6.89
CA LEU A 222 -27.68 -9.23 6.32
C LEU A 222 -27.11 -10.57 6.81
N ASP A 223 -27.01 -11.56 5.93
CA ASP A 223 -26.46 -12.88 6.27
C ASP A 223 -25.02 -13.01 5.79
N VAL A 224 -24.09 -12.92 6.75
CA VAL A 224 -22.65 -12.94 6.51
C VAL A 224 -22.15 -14.38 6.62
N HIS A 225 -21.64 -14.91 5.52
CA HIS A 225 -21.04 -16.24 5.48
C HIS A 225 -19.54 -16.13 5.52
N ILE A 226 -18.86 -16.80 6.45
CA ILE A 226 -17.41 -16.66 6.66
C ILE A 226 -16.72 -18.03 6.62
N GLU A 227 -16.00 -18.29 5.53
CA GLU A 227 -15.10 -19.43 5.47
C GLU A 227 -13.81 -19.13 6.23
N LYS A 228 -13.54 -19.92 7.28
CA LYS A 228 -12.40 -19.75 8.17
C LYS A 228 -11.30 -20.77 7.85
N GLN A 229 -10.11 -20.26 7.55
CA GLN A 229 -8.88 -21.04 7.39
C GLN A 229 -7.98 -20.88 8.64
N LYS A 230 -6.76 -21.42 8.60
CA LYS A 230 -5.82 -21.30 9.71
C LYS A 230 -5.52 -19.82 10.00
N PRO A 231 -5.65 -19.35 11.25
CA PRO A 231 -5.49 -17.94 11.60
C PRO A 231 -4.02 -17.51 11.72
N TRP A 232 -3.07 -18.35 11.32
CA TRP A 232 -1.64 -18.06 11.37
C TRP A 232 -0.99 -18.37 10.03
N LEU A 233 0.03 -17.59 9.68
CA LEU A 233 0.85 -17.77 8.48
C LEU A 233 2.32 -17.67 8.89
N LEU A 234 3.08 -18.74 8.64
CA LEU A 234 4.52 -18.76 8.84
C LEU A 234 5.21 -18.67 7.49
N SER A 235 6.20 -17.78 7.38
CA SER A 235 6.99 -17.65 6.16
C SER A 235 8.49 -17.54 6.44
N PHE A 236 9.27 -18.18 5.59
CA PHE A 236 10.73 -18.14 5.60
C PHE A 236 11.18 -17.58 4.26
N SER A 237 12.01 -16.54 4.28
CA SER A 237 12.59 -15.99 3.05
C SER A 237 14.09 -15.87 3.16
N SER A 238 14.75 -16.00 2.01
CA SER A 238 16.16 -15.74 1.88
C SER A 238 16.46 -15.07 0.55
N ASP A 239 17.38 -14.10 0.58
CA ASP A 239 17.82 -13.36 -0.59
C ASP A 239 19.26 -12.87 -0.45
N ASN A 240 19.77 -12.22 -1.50
CA ASN A 240 21.08 -11.57 -1.53
C ASN A 240 21.00 -10.06 -1.76
N LEU A 241 19.94 -9.42 -1.25
CA LEU A 241 19.66 -7.99 -1.43
C LEU A 241 20.29 -7.11 -0.34
N GLY A 242 21.06 -7.69 0.57
CA GLY A 242 21.78 -6.98 1.61
C GLY A 242 22.93 -6.11 1.08
N ALA A 243 23.47 -5.25 1.95
CA ALA A 243 24.58 -4.37 1.62
C ALA A 243 25.92 -5.00 2.03
N LYS A 244 27.01 -4.68 1.30
CA LYS A 244 28.37 -5.14 1.63
C LYS A 244 28.77 -4.72 3.05
N ALA A 245 28.29 -3.55 3.49
CA ALA A 245 28.60 -3.00 4.81
C ALA A 245 28.00 -3.82 5.97
N THR A 246 26.97 -4.61 5.73
CA THR A 246 26.10 -5.17 6.80
C THR A 246 25.71 -6.63 6.56
N GLY A 247 26.28 -7.25 5.54
CA GLY A 247 26.00 -8.62 5.10
C GLY A 247 25.12 -8.65 3.86
N LEU A 248 25.59 -9.35 2.82
CA LEU A 248 24.91 -9.47 1.53
C LEU A 248 23.68 -10.39 1.57
N TYR A 249 23.75 -11.50 2.30
CA TYR A 249 22.69 -12.49 2.33
C TYR A 249 21.73 -12.20 3.46
N GLN A 250 20.44 -12.09 3.14
CA GLN A 250 19.39 -11.83 4.12
C GLN A 250 18.56 -13.09 4.31
N THR A 251 18.25 -13.40 5.57
CA THR A 251 17.30 -14.45 5.93
C THR A 251 16.27 -13.85 6.86
N ARG A 252 14.99 -14.05 6.55
CA ARG A 252 13.86 -13.49 7.29
C ARG A 252 12.85 -14.58 7.63
N VAL A 253 12.43 -14.60 8.89
CA VAL A 253 11.30 -15.39 9.37
C VAL A 253 10.18 -14.42 9.70
N SER A 254 8.98 -14.66 9.18
CA SER A 254 7.80 -13.84 9.48
C SER A 254 6.63 -14.71 9.93
N LEU A 255 5.97 -14.28 11.00
CA LEU A 255 4.81 -14.92 11.59
C LEU A 255 3.67 -13.89 11.60
N SER A 256 2.55 -14.23 10.99
CA SER A 256 1.37 -13.37 10.99
C SER A 256 0.20 -14.10 11.61
N PHE A 257 -0.65 -13.37 12.32
CA PHE A 257 -1.87 -13.87 12.91
C PHE A 257 -3.04 -12.98 12.53
N ASP A 258 -4.16 -13.60 12.24
CA ASP A 258 -5.44 -12.94 12.05
C ASP A 258 -6.33 -13.20 13.26
N ASP A 259 -7.11 -12.18 13.62
CA ASP A 259 -8.24 -12.26 14.55
C ASP A 259 -7.85 -12.81 15.94
N LEU A 260 -6.71 -12.37 16.48
CA LEU A 260 -6.26 -12.80 17.82
C LEU A 260 -7.16 -12.26 18.93
N LEU A 261 -7.74 -11.07 18.73
CA LEU A 261 -8.66 -10.43 19.68
C LEU A 261 -10.13 -10.76 19.37
N GLY A 262 -10.44 -11.44 18.26
CA GLY A 262 -11.82 -11.65 17.82
C GLY A 262 -12.47 -10.41 17.19
N SER A 263 -11.65 -9.43 16.79
CA SER A 263 -12.07 -8.08 16.37
C SER A 263 -11.60 -7.75 14.94
N ASN A 264 -11.42 -8.74 14.07
CA ASN A 264 -10.85 -8.61 12.73
C ASN A 264 -9.45 -7.95 12.71
N ASP A 265 -8.70 -8.12 13.79
CA ASP A 265 -7.34 -7.60 13.93
C ASP A 265 -6.32 -8.42 13.12
N GLN A 266 -5.23 -7.78 12.71
CA GLN A 266 -4.12 -8.48 12.04
C GLN A 266 -2.80 -8.10 12.72
N TRP A 267 -2.00 -9.12 13.02
CA TRP A 267 -0.69 -9.00 13.62
C TRP A 267 0.36 -9.58 12.67
N SER A 268 1.50 -8.93 12.56
CA SER A 268 2.65 -9.47 11.84
C SER A 268 3.93 -9.18 12.59
N PHE A 269 4.75 -10.20 12.76
CA PHE A 269 6.06 -10.11 13.37
C PHE A 269 7.07 -10.70 12.40
N SER A 270 8.22 -10.05 12.24
CA SER A 270 9.31 -10.61 11.46
C SER A 270 10.65 -10.31 12.07
N TYR A 271 11.56 -11.27 11.95
CA TYR A 271 12.97 -11.10 12.26
C TYR A 271 13.76 -11.34 10.98
N GLN A 272 14.60 -10.38 10.61
CA GLN A 272 15.53 -10.45 9.50
C GLN A 272 16.96 -10.32 10.00
N ARG A 273 17.85 -11.16 9.47
CA ARG A 273 19.29 -11.07 9.69
C ARG A 273 20.02 -10.98 8.35
N SER A 274 20.92 -10.02 8.21
CA SER A 274 21.84 -9.94 7.06
C SER A 274 23.25 -10.35 7.49
N MET A 275 23.92 -11.16 6.67
CA MET A 275 25.19 -11.82 6.97
C MET A 275 26.05 -11.97 5.70
N ASP A 276 27.35 -12.11 5.88
CA ASP A 276 28.27 -12.57 4.83
C ASP A 276 28.59 -14.06 4.99
N GLY A 277 29.03 -14.69 3.89
CA GLY A 277 29.36 -16.12 3.83
C GLY A 277 28.21 -17.04 3.39
N GLY A 278 26.98 -16.52 3.27
CA GLY A 278 25.84 -17.22 2.72
C GLY A 278 24.54 -17.02 3.51
N PRO A 279 23.39 -17.47 2.99
CA PRO A 279 22.07 -17.25 3.59
C PRO A 279 21.85 -17.95 4.94
N TYR A 280 22.58 -19.04 5.19
CA TYR A 280 22.48 -19.84 6.42
C TYR A 280 23.71 -19.72 7.32
N HIS A 281 24.58 -18.75 7.04
CA HIS A 281 25.83 -18.53 7.77
C HIS A 281 25.59 -17.65 9.00
N PHE A 282 24.88 -18.19 10.01
CA PHE A 282 24.49 -17.52 11.26
C PHE A 282 25.66 -17.25 12.22
N SER A 283 26.67 -16.51 11.75
CA SER A 283 27.84 -16.10 12.53
C SER A 283 27.65 -14.72 13.16
N GLN A 284 28.34 -14.46 14.27
CA GLN A 284 28.47 -13.11 14.85
C GLN A 284 29.56 -12.28 14.16
N ASN A 285 30.29 -12.86 13.20
CA ASN A 285 31.31 -12.16 12.44
C ASN A 285 30.71 -10.95 11.70
N ARG A 286 31.52 -9.90 11.61
CA ARG A 286 31.18 -8.69 10.87
C ARG A 286 31.54 -8.89 9.39
N PRO A 287 30.79 -8.27 8.46
CA PRO A 287 29.63 -7.42 8.68
C PRO A 287 28.33 -8.21 8.95
N ASN A 288 27.46 -7.68 9.80
CA ASN A 288 26.11 -8.24 10.01
C ASN A 288 25.10 -7.16 10.43
N SER A 289 23.82 -7.46 10.24
CA SER A 289 22.70 -6.66 10.73
C SER A 289 21.54 -7.53 11.19
N GLY A 290 20.76 -7.02 12.15
CA GLY A 290 19.54 -7.64 12.63
C GLY A 290 18.41 -6.62 12.62
N THR A 291 17.20 -7.02 12.22
CA THR A 291 16.01 -6.17 12.19
C THR A 291 14.82 -6.97 12.70
N VAL A 292 14.10 -6.40 13.66
CA VAL A 292 12.82 -6.91 14.17
C VAL A 292 11.74 -5.92 13.76
N THR A 293 10.70 -6.40 13.10
CA THR A 293 9.53 -5.61 12.75
C THR A 293 8.29 -6.23 13.39
N GLY A 294 7.41 -5.39 13.93
CA GLY A 294 6.07 -5.76 14.39
C GLY A 294 5.05 -4.78 13.81
N SER A 295 3.89 -5.27 13.39
CA SER A 295 2.77 -4.44 12.96
C SER A 295 1.45 -4.99 13.49
N PHE A 296 0.55 -4.09 13.86
CA PHE A 296 -0.81 -4.37 14.30
C PHE A 296 -1.79 -3.47 13.57
N SER A 297 -2.97 -3.99 13.23
CA SER A 297 -4.07 -3.21 12.66
C SER A 297 -5.43 -3.72 13.15
N LEU A 298 -6.31 -2.79 13.48
CA LEU A 298 -7.68 -3.02 13.96
C LEU A 298 -8.67 -2.17 13.14
N PRO A 299 -9.64 -2.78 12.45
CA PRO A 299 -10.66 -2.05 11.71
C PRO A 299 -11.88 -1.67 12.57
N TYR A 300 -12.56 -0.59 12.19
CA TYR A 300 -13.87 -0.20 12.70
C TYR A 300 -14.66 0.47 11.58
N GLY A 301 -15.36 -0.34 10.76
CA GLY A 301 -16.08 0.09 9.57
C GLY A 301 -15.19 0.79 8.55
N THR A 302 -15.41 2.09 8.33
CA THR A 302 -14.59 2.91 7.42
C THR A 302 -13.24 3.30 7.99
N TRP A 303 -13.03 3.13 9.30
CA TRP A 303 -11.78 3.45 9.98
C TRP A 303 -10.90 2.22 10.13
N THR A 304 -9.59 2.43 10.16
CA THR A 304 -8.63 1.41 10.52
C THR A 304 -7.50 2.08 11.29
N THR A 305 -7.22 1.58 12.48
CA THR A 305 -6.12 2.05 13.32
C THR A 305 -5.02 1.02 13.33
N GLY A 306 -3.76 1.44 13.44
CA GLY A 306 -2.67 0.50 13.55
C GLY A 306 -1.41 1.10 14.12
N PHE A 307 -0.42 0.23 14.28
CA PHE A 307 0.86 0.54 14.88
C PHE A 307 1.95 -0.28 14.21
N ASP A 308 2.99 0.38 13.72
CA ASP A 308 4.18 -0.24 13.16
C ASP A 308 5.41 0.05 14.04
N GLY A 309 6.14 -0.99 14.41
CA GLY A 309 7.37 -0.92 15.19
C GLY A 309 8.52 -1.59 14.46
N THR A 310 9.67 -0.94 14.36
CA THR A 310 10.89 -1.52 13.78
C THR A 310 12.09 -1.20 14.66
N TRP A 311 12.82 -2.23 15.08
CA TRP A 311 14.09 -2.11 15.76
C TRP A 311 15.18 -2.75 14.89
N SER A 312 16.32 -2.10 14.74
CA SER A 312 17.44 -2.67 14.01
C SER A 312 18.78 -2.31 14.61
N GLN A 313 19.76 -3.17 14.35
CA GLN A 313 21.15 -2.98 14.71
C GLN A 313 22.08 -3.43 13.58
N TYR A 314 23.24 -2.80 13.48
CA TYR A 314 24.28 -3.22 12.55
C TYR A 314 25.66 -3.20 13.19
N HIS A 315 26.53 -4.07 12.70
CA HIS A 315 27.94 -4.12 13.00
C HIS A 315 28.71 -4.26 11.70
N SER A 316 29.62 -3.31 11.45
CA SER A 316 30.45 -3.27 10.26
C SER A 316 31.90 -3.00 10.63
N SER A 317 32.79 -3.20 9.67
CA SER A 317 34.19 -2.80 9.73
C SER A 317 34.60 -2.16 8.41
N ILE A 318 35.40 -1.11 8.52
CA ILE A 318 36.02 -0.43 7.39
C ILE A 318 37.51 -0.71 7.48
N LYS A 319 38.12 -1.20 6.41
CA LYS A 319 39.57 -1.43 6.39
C LYS A 319 40.31 -0.10 6.53
N GLY A 320 40.96 0.11 7.67
CA GLY A 320 41.86 1.23 7.87
C GLY A 320 43.27 0.89 7.40
N ILE A 321 44.14 1.90 7.42
CA ILE A 321 45.55 1.75 7.00
C ILE A 321 46.32 0.85 7.98
N PHE A 322 45.99 0.93 9.27
CA PHE A 322 46.69 0.20 10.35
C PHE A 322 45.84 -0.87 11.02
N SER A 323 44.53 -0.64 11.13
CA SER A 323 43.57 -1.57 11.71
C SER A 323 42.16 -1.30 11.17
N ASP A 324 41.27 -2.27 11.32
CA ASP A 324 39.88 -2.11 10.95
C ASP A 324 39.18 -1.10 11.87
N ILE A 325 38.52 -0.12 11.26
CA ILE A 325 37.66 0.84 11.94
C ILE A 325 36.30 0.19 12.15
N LEU A 326 35.98 -0.10 13.40
CA LEU A 326 34.74 -0.73 13.79
C LEU A 326 33.61 0.30 13.85
N THR A 327 32.51 0.03 13.15
CA THR A 327 31.31 0.88 13.22
C THR A 327 30.10 0.05 13.64
N SER A 328 29.23 0.63 14.44
CA SER A 328 27.96 0.00 14.81
C SER A 328 26.87 1.05 14.99
N GLY A 329 25.62 0.61 14.98
CA GLY A 329 24.50 1.49 15.26
C GLY A 329 23.25 0.73 15.64
N LYS A 330 22.34 1.44 16.29
CA LYS A 330 21.03 0.96 16.72
C LYS A 330 19.97 1.97 16.29
N SER A 331 18.82 1.49 15.87
CA SER A 331 17.68 2.34 15.54
C SER A 331 16.36 1.73 15.97
N LEU A 332 15.42 2.59 16.34
CA LEU A 332 14.05 2.25 16.70
C LEU A 332 13.11 3.23 15.99
N SER A 333 12.06 2.72 15.36
CA SER A 333 11.00 3.50 14.72
C SER A 333 9.65 2.98 15.21
N LEU A 334 8.83 3.87 15.78
CA LEU A 334 7.47 3.59 16.23
C LEU A 334 6.50 4.49 15.46
N THR A 335 5.48 3.92 14.85
CA THR A 335 4.56 4.63 13.96
C THR A 335 3.12 4.19 14.21
N PRO A 336 2.42 4.80 15.20
CA PRO A 336 0.97 4.78 15.23
C PRO A 336 0.37 5.48 13.99
N TRP A 337 -0.74 4.95 13.51
CA TRP A 337 -1.46 5.50 12.37
C TRP A 337 -2.97 5.26 12.44
N ILE A 338 -3.72 6.12 11.76
CA ILE A 338 -5.17 6.00 11.58
C ILE A 338 -5.51 6.28 10.12
N SER A 339 -6.37 5.45 9.54
CA SER A 339 -6.80 5.53 8.16
C SER A 339 -8.33 5.55 8.07
N ARG A 340 -8.87 6.28 7.10
CA ARG A 340 -10.31 6.36 6.83
C ARG A 340 -10.59 6.30 5.33
N VAL A 341 -11.46 5.38 4.93
CA VAL A 341 -12.05 5.38 3.58
C VAL A 341 -13.02 6.55 3.48
N ILE A 342 -12.74 7.48 2.55
CA ILE A 342 -13.54 8.70 2.36
C ILE A 342 -14.49 8.59 1.18
N ASP A 343 -14.14 7.77 0.18
CA ASP A 343 -14.95 7.57 -1.02
C ASP A 343 -14.71 6.16 -1.57
N ARG A 344 -15.76 5.54 -2.11
CA ARG A 344 -15.68 4.22 -2.75
C ARG A 344 -16.80 4.02 -3.75
N ASP A 345 -16.47 3.34 -4.84
CA ASP A 345 -17.42 2.84 -5.82
C ASP A 345 -17.13 1.35 -6.16
N GLN A 346 -17.76 0.82 -7.22
CA GLN A 346 -17.57 -0.58 -7.64
C GLN A 346 -16.16 -0.87 -8.19
N GLU A 347 -15.49 0.16 -8.69
CA GLU A 347 -14.21 0.09 -9.39
C GLU A 347 -13.09 0.83 -8.66
N GLY A 348 -13.39 1.72 -7.70
CA GLY A 348 -12.45 2.61 -7.04
C GLY A 348 -12.61 2.73 -5.52
N LYS A 349 -11.53 3.09 -4.83
CA LYS A 349 -11.48 3.35 -3.38
C LYS A 349 -10.50 4.48 -3.11
N THR A 350 -10.89 5.43 -2.28
CA THR A 350 -10.05 6.56 -1.86
C THR A 350 -10.03 6.63 -0.33
N TRP A 351 -8.84 6.75 0.26
CA TRP A 351 -8.69 6.84 1.71
C TRP A 351 -7.61 7.82 2.11
N LEU A 352 -7.75 8.34 3.33
CA LEU A 352 -6.80 9.23 3.97
C LEU A 352 -6.13 8.53 5.14
N THR A 353 -4.83 8.70 5.31
CA THR A 353 -4.07 8.15 6.43
C THR A 353 -3.28 9.24 7.15
N GLY A 354 -3.40 9.31 8.47
CA GLY A 354 -2.55 10.12 9.34
C GLY A 354 -1.57 9.23 10.09
N ARG A 355 -0.28 9.57 10.09
CA ARG A 355 0.79 8.84 10.79
C ARG A 355 1.61 9.78 11.67
N LEU A 356 2.07 9.27 12.81
CA LEU A 356 3.09 9.94 13.62
C LEU A 356 4.25 8.97 13.82
N THR A 357 5.37 9.24 13.16
CA THR A 357 6.58 8.40 13.23
C THR A 357 7.57 9.02 14.20
N TRP A 358 7.88 8.31 15.28
CA TRP A 358 8.98 8.65 16.18
C TRP A 358 10.15 7.70 15.93
N LYS A 359 11.30 8.27 15.57
CA LYS A 359 12.54 7.53 15.27
C LYS A 359 13.64 7.92 16.24
N TYR A 360 14.45 6.94 16.60
CA TYR A 360 15.66 7.10 17.38
C TYR A 360 16.79 6.35 16.68
N SER A 361 17.97 6.96 16.60
CA SER A 361 19.19 6.34 16.06
C SER A 361 20.40 6.74 16.88
N ASP A 362 21.21 5.76 17.25
CA ASP A 362 22.54 5.95 17.85
C ASP A 362 23.58 5.24 16.98
N ASN A 363 24.67 5.95 16.67
CA ASN A 363 25.75 5.47 15.82
C ASN A 363 27.09 5.59 16.54
N PHE A 364 27.95 4.59 16.38
CA PHE A 364 29.22 4.45 17.09
C PHE A 364 30.36 4.17 16.11
N ILE A 365 31.53 4.76 16.39
CA ILE A 365 32.80 4.49 15.72
C ILE A 365 33.81 4.12 16.79
N MET A 366 34.45 2.96 16.65
CA MET A 366 35.39 2.40 17.63
C MET A 366 34.81 2.40 19.05
N GLY A 367 33.51 2.13 19.18
CA GLY A 367 32.78 2.13 20.45
C GLY A 367 32.39 3.52 20.98
N SER A 368 32.89 4.60 20.37
CA SER A 368 32.54 5.98 20.74
C SER A 368 31.30 6.45 20.00
N LYS A 369 30.35 7.05 20.72
CA LYS A 369 29.11 7.59 20.14
C LYS A 369 29.41 8.82 19.27
N VAL A 370 28.76 8.89 18.11
CA VAL A 370 28.86 10.02 17.18
C VAL A 370 27.61 10.86 17.27
N ASP A 371 27.65 11.98 17.99
CA ASP A 371 26.48 12.81 18.29
C ASP A 371 25.84 13.40 17.03
N VAL A 372 26.64 13.83 16.05
CA VAL A 372 26.14 14.43 14.80
C VAL A 372 25.28 13.49 13.96
N THR A 373 25.38 12.18 14.17
CA THR A 373 24.57 11.16 13.49
C THR A 373 23.65 10.40 14.43
N SER A 374 23.68 10.71 15.72
CA SER A 374 22.85 10.07 16.73
C SER A 374 21.75 11.04 17.15
N ARG A 375 20.50 10.76 16.77
CA ARG A 375 19.41 11.71 16.89
C ARG A 375 18.05 11.04 17.04
N LYS A 376 17.10 11.83 17.52
CA LYS A 376 15.67 11.51 17.53
C LYS A 376 14.94 12.37 16.51
N LEU A 377 13.98 11.81 15.79
CA LEU A 377 13.11 12.54 14.86
C LEU A 377 11.65 12.22 15.17
N ALA A 378 10.78 13.21 15.08
CA ALA A 378 9.32 13.02 15.09
C ALA A 378 8.77 13.58 13.78
N ILE A 379 7.99 12.78 13.06
CA ILE A 379 7.49 13.12 11.72
C ILE A 379 5.99 12.87 11.70
N ALA A 380 5.21 13.90 11.43
CA ALA A 380 3.79 13.76 11.11
C ALA A 380 3.62 13.61 9.60
N THR A 381 2.87 12.60 9.18
CA THR A 381 2.60 12.33 7.77
C THR A 381 1.10 12.28 7.52
N PHE A 382 0.63 13.01 6.50
CA PHE A 382 -0.72 12.92 5.96
C PHE A 382 -0.66 12.34 4.56
N GLU A 383 -1.41 11.26 4.33
CA GLU A 383 -1.39 10.49 3.09
C GLU A 383 -2.79 10.49 2.47
N LEU A 384 -2.86 10.65 1.15
CA LEU A 384 -4.03 10.43 0.31
C LEU A 384 -3.69 9.29 -0.65
N ASP A 385 -4.48 8.24 -0.61
CA ASP A 385 -4.34 7.06 -1.45
C ASP A 385 -5.61 6.84 -2.26
N HIS A 386 -5.43 6.37 -3.50
CA HIS A 386 -6.51 6.02 -4.41
C HIS A 386 -6.15 4.74 -5.17
N SER A 387 -7.10 3.82 -5.31
CA SER A 387 -6.97 2.64 -6.16
C SER A 387 -8.20 2.51 -7.04
N ARG A 388 -8.04 2.23 -8.34
CA ARG A 388 -9.16 1.89 -9.21
C ARG A 388 -8.84 0.92 -10.33
N LYS A 389 -9.84 0.17 -10.76
CA LYS A 389 -9.81 -0.58 -12.01
C LYS A 389 -9.88 0.40 -13.18
N TRP A 390 -8.93 0.32 -14.10
CA TRP A 390 -8.84 1.21 -15.26
C TRP A 390 -8.22 0.49 -16.47
N LEU A 391 -8.91 0.51 -17.61
CA LEU A 391 -8.46 -0.10 -18.88
C LEU A 391 -8.04 -1.59 -18.75
N GLY A 392 -8.76 -2.36 -17.94
CA GLY A 392 -8.47 -3.78 -17.68
C GLY A 392 -7.26 -4.03 -16.77
N GLY A 393 -6.71 -2.97 -16.16
CA GLY A 393 -5.68 -3.04 -15.11
C GLY A 393 -6.14 -2.40 -13.81
N GLU A 394 -5.25 -2.34 -12.83
CA GLU A 394 -5.43 -1.65 -11.56
C GLU A 394 -4.46 -0.47 -11.49
N LEU A 395 -4.98 0.74 -11.31
CA LEU A 395 -4.24 1.98 -11.08
C LEU A 395 -4.21 2.26 -9.58
N SER A 396 -3.04 2.55 -9.03
CA SER A 396 -2.87 3.02 -7.66
C SER A 396 -2.12 4.34 -7.63
N ALA A 397 -2.59 5.29 -6.84
CA ALA A 397 -1.99 6.60 -6.66
C ALA A 397 -1.84 6.89 -5.17
N HIS A 398 -0.74 7.54 -4.81
CA HIS A 398 -0.41 7.91 -3.45
C HIS A 398 0.27 9.28 -3.43
N ILE A 399 -0.15 10.13 -2.50
CA ILE A 399 0.46 11.42 -2.19
C ILE A 399 0.63 11.50 -0.67
N GLY A 400 1.83 11.85 -0.20
CA GLY A 400 2.14 11.97 1.22
C GLY A 400 2.82 13.29 1.52
N PHE A 401 2.28 14.04 2.48
CA PHE A 401 2.91 15.24 3.03
C PHE A 401 3.52 14.92 4.39
N HIS A 402 4.81 15.21 4.55
CA HIS A 402 5.59 14.91 5.74
C HIS A 402 6.07 16.21 6.36
N LYS A 403 5.87 16.34 7.68
CA LYS A 403 6.36 17.46 8.47
C LYS A 403 7.13 16.95 9.68
N GLY A 404 8.40 17.34 9.77
CA GLY A 404 9.20 17.12 10.96
C GLY A 404 8.75 18.01 12.12
N LEU A 405 8.75 17.47 13.33
CA LEU A 405 8.26 18.08 14.56
C LEU A 405 9.35 18.04 15.65
N ALA A 406 9.38 19.07 16.51
CA ALA A 406 10.24 19.13 17.69
C ALA A 406 9.48 18.68 18.95
N ILE A 407 8.91 17.47 18.92
CA ILE A 407 8.15 16.90 20.05
C ILE A 407 8.82 15.62 20.56
N LEU A 408 8.49 15.18 21.78
CA LEU A 408 8.96 13.91 22.34
C LEU A 408 10.51 13.79 22.37
N GLY A 409 11.20 14.91 22.57
CA GLY A 409 12.67 14.99 22.58
C GLY A 409 13.32 14.75 21.21
N ALA A 410 12.57 14.96 20.11
CA ALA A 410 13.13 15.01 18.77
C ALA A 410 14.09 16.19 18.59
N TYR A 411 14.98 16.07 17.60
CA TYR A 411 15.93 17.11 17.16
C TYR A 411 15.20 18.44 16.99
N ASP A 412 15.73 19.53 17.54
CA ASP A 412 15.14 20.87 17.46
C ASP A 412 16.12 21.80 16.73
N ASP A 413 15.74 22.22 15.53
CA ASP A 413 16.54 23.07 14.66
C ASP A 413 16.88 24.41 15.32
N LYS A 414 16.03 24.91 16.24
CA LYS A 414 16.28 26.17 16.96
C LYS A 414 17.32 26.00 18.06
N ALA A 415 17.25 24.89 18.80
CA ALA A 415 18.15 24.64 19.92
C ALA A 415 19.60 24.36 19.46
N GLN A 416 19.76 23.94 18.21
CA GLN A 416 21.05 23.52 17.67
C GLN A 416 21.76 24.55 16.80
N GLU A 417 21.24 25.80 16.70
CA GLU A 417 21.78 26.96 15.95
C GLU A 417 23.07 26.63 15.20
N THR A 418 22.93 25.87 14.11
CA THR A 418 24.09 25.43 13.36
C THR A 418 24.52 26.63 12.54
N SER A 419 25.69 27.19 12.86
CA SER A 419 26.28 28.33 12.13
C SER A 419 26.52 28.05 10.63
N THR A 420 26.22 26.84 10.17
CA THR A 420 26.33 26.38 8.79
C THR A 420 25.04 26.65 8.02
N LYS A 421 25.14 27.57 7.06
CA LYS A 421 24.12 27.78 6.02
C LYS A 421 23.83 26.42 5.35
N ASN A 422 22.57 25.98 5.39
CA ASN A 422 22.04 24.72 4.83
C ASN A 422 22.30 23.42 5.63
N ALA A 423 22.50 23.49 6.94
CA ALA A 423 22.47 22.29 7.79
C ALA A 423 21.16 21.47 7.58
N PRO A 424 21.22 20.13 7.63
CA PRO A 424 20.02 19.30 7.57
C PRO A 424 19.03 19.62 8.69
N LYS A 425 17.75 19.68 8.36
CA LYS A 425 16.68 20.07 9.27
C LYS A 425 15.93 18.87 9.82
N GLY A 426 15.63 18.92 11.12
CA GLY A 426 14.69 18.05 11.81
C GLY A 426 13.23 18.47 11.57
N GLN A 427 12.93 19.76 11.45
CA GLN A 427 11.59 20.29 11.16
C GLN A 427 11.34 20.51 9.65
N PHE A 428 11.83 19.59 8.83
CA PHE A 428 11.70 19.65 7.38
C PHE A 428 10.25 19.52 6.89
N SER A 429 9.99 19.98 5.67
CA SER A 429 8.77 19.69 4.91
C SER A 429 9.10 18.86 3.66
N LYS A 430 8.30 17.84 3.36
CA LYS A 430 8.59 16.90 2.29
C LYS A 430 7.30 16.35 1.67
N LEU A 431 7.25 16.28 0.36
CA LEU A 431 6.17 15.67 -0.42
C LEU A 431 6.68 14.37 -1.03
N SER A 432 5.96 13.27 -0.85
CA SER A 432 6.19 12.01 -1.57
C SER A 432 5.00 11.70 -2.46
N PHE A 433 5.25 11.10 -3.62
CA PHE A 433 4.19 10.63 -4.49
C PHE A 433 4.56 9.31 -5.16
N SER A 434 3.56 8.51 -5.50
CA SER A 434 3.72 7.36 -6.37
C SER A 434 2.47 7.07 -7.20
N LEU A 435 2.68 6.63 -8.43
CA LEU A 435 1.66 6.19 -9.37
C LEU A 435 2.04 4.81 -9.91
N GLY A 436 1.25 3.80 -9.57
CA GLY A 436 1.42 2.41 -10.00
C GLY A 436 0.31 1.99 -10.97
N TYR A 437 0.65 1.17 -11.96
CA TYR A 437 -0.34 0.55 -12.84
C TYR A 437 0.05 -0.88 -13.19
N VAL A 438 -0.86 -1.82 -12.93
CA VAL A 438 -0.70 -3.25 -13.23
C VAL A 438 -1.77 -3.69 -14.21
N ARG A 439 -1.38 -4.16 -15.38
CA ARG A 439 -2.32 -4.61 -16.43
C ARG A 439 -1.96 -6.00 -16.95
N PRO A 440 -2.77 -7.03 -16.66
CA PRO A 440 -2.72 -8.27 -17.43
C PRO A 440 -3.37 -8.05 -18.79
N PHE A 441 -2.79 -8.61 -19.85
CA PHE A 441 -3.38 -8.61 -21.19
C PHE A 441 -2.93 -9.84 -21.97
N SER A 442 -3.74 -10.25 -22.95
CA SER A 442 -3.42 -11.39 -23.82
C SER A 442 -3.10 -10.88 -25.22
N LEU A 443 -2.03 -11.41 -25.81
CA LEU A 443 -1.67 -11.17 -27.20
C LEU A 443 -1.51 -12.53 -27.88
N HIS A 444 -2.42 -12.84 -28.81
CA HIS A 444 -2.57 -14.17 -29.40
C HIS A 444 -2.74 -15.24 -28.30
N GLN A 445 -1.88 -16.26 -28.29
CA GLN A 445 -1.90 -17.35 -27.32
C GLN A 445 -1.12 -17.06 -26.02
N PHE A 446 -0.49 -15.88 -25.91
CA PHE A 446 0.38 -15.54 -24.80
C PHE A 446 -0.27 -14.52 -23.87
N ASN A 447 -0.21 -14.80 -22.57
CA ASN A 447 -0.67 -13.90 -21.53
C ASN A 447 0.51 -13.10 -20.99
N PHE A 448 0.36 -11.79 -20.90
CA PHE A 448 1.38 -10.88 -20.40
C PHE A 448 0.85 -10.12 -19.18
N ARG A 449 1.78 -9.63 -18.35
CA ARG A 449 1.51 -8.67 -17.29
C ARG A 449 2.49 -7.53 -17.41
N TYR A 450 1.95 -6.33 -17.55
CA TYR A 450 2.72 -5.09 -17.48
C TYR A 450 2.57 -4.49 -16.08
N ASN A 451 3.69 -4.14 -15.46
CA ASN A 451 3.74 -3.46 -14.17
C ASN A 451 4.61 -2.20 -14.30
N THR A 452 4.06 -1.04 -13.97
CA THR A 452 4.79 0.23 -13.95
C THR A 452 4.62 0.93 -12.61
N LEU A 453 5.69 1.53 -12.11
CA LEU A 453 5.70 2.34 -10.89
C LEU A 453 6.53 3.60 -11.11
N PHE A 454 5.87 4.75 -11.07
CA PHE A 454 6.52 6.05 -10.98
C PHE A 454 6.48 6.53 -9.53
N SER A 455 7.60 6.94 -8.95
CA SER A 455 7.65 7.44 -7.57
C SER A 455 8.70 8.52 -7.41
N GLY A 456 8.43 9.47 -6.52
CA GLY A 456 9.35 10.54 -6.23
C GLY A 456 9.13 11.18 -4.87
N GLN A 457 10.10 12.03 -4.52
CA GLN A 457 10.12 12.83 -3.33
C GLN A 457 10.62 14.23 -3.67
N LEU A 458 10.00 15.25 -3.07
CA LEU A 458 10.39 16.65 -3.17
C LEU A 458 10.48 17.28 -1.78
N SER A 459 11.51 18.09 -1.53
CA SER A 459 11.66 18.88 -0.32
C SER A 459 12.37 20.21 -0.62
N PRO A 460 11.86 21.34 -0.10
CA PRO A 460 12.59 22.61 -0.15
C PRO A 460 13.80 22.63 0.81
N ASP A 461 13.76 21.81 1.86
CA ASP A 461 14.76 21.78 2.93
C ASP A 461 15.92 20.81 2.64
N THR A 462 17.05 21.04 3.30
CA THR A 462 18.13 20.05 3.37
C THR A 462 17.70 18.93 4.32
N LEU A 463 17.70 17.67 3.83
CA LEU A 463 17.28 16.52 4.62
C LEU A 463 18.47 15.76 5.21
N PHE A 464 18.25 15.09 6.34
CA PHE A 464 19.17 14.05 6.80
C PHE A 464 19.17 12.88 5.81
N SER A 465 20.28 12.16 5.70
CA SER A 465 20.43 11.04 4.76
C SER A 465 19.35 9.96 4.90
N SER A 466 18.89 9.68 6.13
CA SER A 466 17.78 8.75 6.40
C SER A 466 16.45 9.18 5.77
N GLU A 467 16.27 10.48 5.55
CA GLU A 467 15.05 11.07 4.99
C GLU A 467 15.16 11.41 3.49
N GLN A 468 16.36 11.26 2.91
CA GLN A 468 16.60 11.41 1.48
C GLN A 468 16.07 10.21 0.68
N MET A 469 15.82 10.45 -0.60
CA MET A 469 15.47 9.40 -1.53
C MET A 469 16.74 8.80 -2.12
N SER A 470 16.84 7.47 -2.10
CA SER A 470 17.98 6.71 -2.59
C SER A 470 17.68 6.12 -3.98
N LEU A 471 18.59 6.35 -4.93
CA LEU A 471 18.51 5.82 -6.30
C LEU A 471 19.59 4.78 -6.55
N GLY A 472 19.16 3.62 -7.04
CA GLY A 472 19.97 2.42 -7.18
C GLY A 472 19.58 1.36 -6.14
N GLY A 473 19.58 0.09 -6.55
CA GLY A 473 19.19 -1.03 -5.70
C GLY A 473 17.87 -1.67 -6.13
N SER A 474 17.41 -2.67 -5.39
CA SER A 474 16.19 -3.44 -5.72
C SER A 474 14.88 -2.67 -5.49
N SER A 475 14.90 -1.61 -4.68
CA SER A 475 13.72 -0.79 -4.32
C SER A 475 13.47 0.41 -5.24
N SER A 476 14.48 0.89 -5.98
CA SER A 476 14.36 2.01 -6.92
C SER A 476 14.80 1.60 -8.33
N VAL A 477 16.01 1.96 -8.77
CA VAL A 477 16.54 1.63 -10.10
C VAL A 477 17.40 0.37 -10.00
N ARG A 478 16.93 -0.74 -10.61
CA ARG A 478 17.68 -2.01 -10.65
C ARG A 478 18.96 -1.86 -11.49
N GLY A 479 19.96 -2.70 -11.23
CA GLY A 479 21.22 -2.73 -12.00
C GLY A 479 22.47 -2.57 -11.13
N VAL A 480 22.29 -1.96 -9.96
CA VAL A 480 23.30 -1.86 -8.89
C VAL A 480 22.74 -2.44 -7.62
N ARG A 481 23.62 -2.88 -6.72
CA ARG A 481 23.22 -3.52 -5.48
C ARG A 481 22.80 -2.52 -4.41
N GLU A 482 23.54 -1.44 -4.32
CA GLU A 482 23.34 -0.37 -3.34
C GLU A 482 23.01 0.93 -4.08
N ALA A 483 22.32 1.83 -3.38
CA ALA A 483 22.06 3.15 -3.94
C ALA A 483 23.36 3.91 -4.16
N ILE A 484 23.41 4.62 -5.28
CA ILE A 484 24.57 5.42 -5.71
C ILE A 484 24.28 6.91 -5.52
N TYR A 485 23.02 7.32 -5.68
CA TYR A 485 22.61 8.70 -5.50
C TYR A 485 21.64 8.83 -4.33
N TYR A 486 21.79 9.91 -3.58
CA TYR A 486 20.93 10.28 -2.47
C TYR A 486 20.56 11.74 -2.62
N GLY A 487 19.27 12.03 -2.68
CA GLY A 487 18.81 13.39 -2.92
C GLY A 487 17.57 13.77 -2.13
N ASN A 488 17.48 15.06 -1.82
CA ASN A 488 16.28 15.65 -1.21
C ASN A 488 15.11 15.63 -2.19
N ASN A 489 15.43 15.88 -3.47
CA ASN A 489 14.53 15.83 -4.61
C ASN A 489 14.99 14.71 -5.56
N ALA A 490 14.19 13.65 -5.69
CA ALA A 490 14.50 12.57 -6.61
C ALA A 490 13.23 11.87 -7.10
N MET A 491 13.34 11.19 -8.23
CA MET A 491 12.27 10.39 -8.80
C MET A 491 12.83 9.18 -9.53
N PHE A 492 12.05 8.12 -9.61
CA PHE A 492 12.31 6.97 -10.47
C PHE A 492 11.04 6.49 -11.15
N TRP A 493 11.23 5.81 -12.27
CA TRP A 493 10.20 5.14 -13.04
C TRP A 493 10.66 3.71 -13.36
N ARG A 494 9.90 2.72 -12.89
CA ARG A 494 10.16 1.30 -13.13
C ARG A 494 9.12 0.75 -14.08
N ASN A 495 9.57 -0.04 -15.04
CA ASN A 495 8.70 -0.73 -15.98
C ASN A 495 9.11 -2.20 -16.05
N GLU A 496 8.14 -3.09 -16.00
CA GLU A 496 8.36 -4.54 -16.07
C GLU A 496 7.28 -5.18 -16.94
N LEU A 497 7.71 -6.01 -17.88
CA LEU A 497 6.84 -6.82 -18.71
C LEU A 497 7.16 -8.29 -18.44
N SER A 498 6.18 -9.03 -17.92
CA SER A 498 6.28 -10.47 -17.65
C SER A 498 5.41 -11.26 -18.63
N LEU A 499 5.95 -12.36 -19.17
CA LEU A 499 5.18 -13.36 -19.91
C LEU A 499 4.67 -14.40 -18.91
N LEU A 500 3.37 -14.61 -18.83
CA LEU A 500 2.73 -15.49 -17.86
C LEU A 500 2.57 -16.91 -18.44
N LEU A 501 3.47 -17.82 -18.05
CA LEU A 501 3.41 -19.23 -18.46
C LEU A 501 2.80 -20.09 -17.34
N PRO A 502 2.03 -21.13 -17.69
CA PRO A 502 1.59 -22.10 -16.70
C PRO A 502 2.80 -22.78 -16.05
N GLY A 503 2.72 -23.04 -14.74
CA GLY A 503 3.69 -23.86 -14.03
C GLY A 503 3.45 -25.36 -14.25
N PHE A 504 3.60 -26.16 -13.20
CA PHE A 504 3.36 -27.59 -13.29
C PHE A 504 1.86 -27.92 -13.44
N SER A 505 1.53 -28.92 -14.27
CA SER A 505 0.12 -29.33 -14.49
C SER A 505 -0.44 -30.19 -13.35
N SER A 506 0.40 -30.93 -12.63
CA SER A 506 -0.04 -31.82 -11.55
C SER A 506 -0.53 -31.03 -10.32
N GLN A 507 -1.50 -31.55 -9.57
CA GLN A 507 -2.02 -30.86 -8.38
C GLN A 507 -0.93 -30.59 -7.32
N ARG A 508 -0.05 -31.56 -7.05
CA ARG A 508 1.11 -31.36 -6.15
C ARG A 508 2.11 -30.36 -6.73
N GLY A 509 2.34 -30.41 -8.05
CA GLY A 509 3.22 -29.47 -8.74
C GLY A 509 2.71 -28.02 -8.65
N ARG A 510 1.40 -27.79 -8.80
CA ARG A 510 0.80 -26.44 -8.70
C ARG A 510 0.97 -25.81 -7.32
N LYS A 511 0.94 -26.61 -6.25
CA LYS A 511 1.25 -26.12 -4.89
C LYS A 511 2.67 -25.57 -4.79
N PHE A 512 3.61 -26.19 -5.49
CA PHE A 512 5.01 -25.77 -5.52
C PHE A 512 5.25 -24.62 -6.49
N MET A 513 4.78 -24.74 -7.74
CA MET A 513 4.92 -23.74 -8.79
C MET A 513 3.68 -23.76 -9.68
N ARG A 514 2.78 -22.81 -9.42
CA ARG A 514 1.54 -22.61 -10.18
C ARG A 514 1.80 -21.85 -11.48
N GLN A 515 2.74 -20.92 -11.46
CA GLN A 515 3.04 -20.02 -12.56
C GLN A 515 4.54 -19.74 -12.64
N PHE A 516 5.05 -19.73 -13.86
CA PHE A 516 6.40 -19.31 -14.19
C PHE A 516 6.31 -18.10 -15.12
N ALA A 517 7.05 -17.04 -14.83
CA ALA A 517 6.92 -15.78 -15.53
C ALA A 517 8.27 -15.11 -15.80
N PRO A 518 8.92 -15.40 -16.95
CA PRO A 518 10.08 -14.63 -17.37
C PRO A 518 9.70 -13.17 -17.61
N TYR A 519 10.58 -12.25 -17.27
CA TYR A 519 10.35 -10.82 -17.38
C TYR A 519 11.57 -10.03 -17.87
N VAL A 520 11.26 -8.90 -18.49
CA VAL A 520 12.20 -7.83 -18.80
C VAL A 520 11.79 -6.57 -18.07
N ALA A 521 12.77 -5.79 -17.63
CA ALA A 521 12.51 -4.56 -16.93
C ALA A 521 13.47 -3.44 -17.36
N LEU A 522 12.95 -2.22 -17.38
CA LEU A 522 13.69 -1.00 -17.65
C LEU A 522 13.32 0.05 -16.61
N ASP A 523 14.32 0.50 -15.87
CA ASP A 523 14.17 1.45 -14.78
C ASP A 523 14.96 2.73 -15.08
N LEU A 524 14.37 3.88 -14.81
CA LEU A 524 14.99 5.20 -14.96
C LEU A 524 14.93 5.93 -13.62
N GLY A 525 15.94 6.69 -13.26
CA GLY A 525 15.92 7.53 -12.06
C GLY A 525 16.77 8.77 -12.20
N SER A 526 16.37 9.84 -11.51
CA SER A 526 17.10 11.10 -11.47
C SER A 526 16.97 11.73 -10.09
N ALA A 527 18.09 12.17 -9.53
CA ALA A 527 18.18 12.92 -8.29
C ALA A 527 18.81 14.29 -8.56
N ALA A 528 18.22 15.34 -8.01
CA ALA A 528 18.76 16.69 -8.14
C ALA A 528 20.12 16.78 -7.43
N ASN A 529 21.12 17.32 -8.12
CA ASN A 529 22.42 17.55 -7.54
C ASN A 529 22.46 18.95 -6.93
N ASP A 530 22.61 19.02 -5.62
CA ASP A 530 22.74 20.27 -4.88
C ASP A 530 23.64 20.01 -3.67
N ALA A 531 24.94 20.13 -3.90
CA ALA A 531 25.95 19.93 -2.86
C ALA A 531 25.74 20.87 -1.67
N SER A 532 25.18 22.07 -1.90
CA SER A 532 24.85 23.02 -0.84
C SER A 532 23.75 22.51 0.09
N LYS A 533 22.91 21.57 -0.37
CA LYS A 533 21.86 20.91 0.40
C LYS A 533 22.13 19.42 0.66
N ASN A 534 23.41 19.02 0.69
CA ASN A 534 23.80 17.63 0.94
C ASN A 534 23.15 16.61 -0.03
N SER A 535 22.89 17.01 -1.28
CA SER A 535 22.23 16.19 -2.30
C SER A 535 23.23 15.79 -3.37
N PHE A 536 23.67 14.53 -3.36
CA PHE A 536 24.59 13.96 -4.34
C PHE A 536 23.78 13.32 -5.46
N GLY A 537 23.39 14.17 -6.41
CA GLY A 537 22.47 13.81 -7.49
C GLY A 537 23.13 13.18 -8.71
N GLY A 538 22.29 12.77 -9.66
CA GLY A 538 22.68 12.11 -10.89
C GLY A 538 21.51 11.34 -11.50
N SER A 539 21.70 10.82 -12.72
CA SER A 539 20.70 9.99 -13.39
C SER A 539 21.21 8.57 -13.61
N LEU A 540 20.29 7.60 -13.53
CA LEU A 540 20.54 6.16 -13.72
C LEU A 540 19.53 5.58 -14.70
N VAL A 541 19.99 4.71 -15.59
CA VAL A 541 19.15 3.82 -16.38
C VAL A 541 19.62 2.40 -16.17
N GLY A 542 18.72 1.54 -15.73
CA GLY A 542 18.98 0.14 -15.42
C GLY A 542 18.09 -0.80 -16.23
N ALA A 543 18.62 -1.95 -16.61
CA ALA A 543 17.86 -3.00 -17.27
C ALA A 543 18.00 -4.32 -16.52
N THR A 544 16.93 -5.10 -16.50
CA THR A 544 16.85 -6.38 -15.80
C THR A 544 16.23 -7.45 -16.69
N LEU A 545 16.80 -8.65 -16.61
CA LEU A 545 16.26 -9.89 -17.17
C LEU A 545 16.11 -10.88 -16.02
N GLY A 546 14.95 -11.53 -15.91
CA GLY A 546 14.73 -12.47 -14.82
C GLY A 546 13.50 -13.35 -15.03
N PHE A 547 13.16 -14.11 -14.00
CA PHE A 547 11.89 -14.82 -13.93
C PHE A 547 11.35 -14.86 -12.52
N HIS A 548 10.02 -14.81 -12.43
CA HIS A 548 9.26 -15.09 -11.22
C HIS A 548 8.72 -16.51 -11.31
N ALA A 549 8.84 -17.28 -10.23
CA ALA A 549 8.11 -18.53 -10.06
C ALA A 549 7.22 -18.38 -8.82
N THR A 550 5.91 -18.56 -8.98
CA THR A 550 4.94 -18.36 -7.89
C THR A 550 4.11 -19.61 -7.67
N GLY A 551 3.87 -19.94 -6.41
CA GLY A 551 3.12 -21.10 -5.95
C GLY A 551 2.38 -20.83 -4.65
N GLU A 552 1.70 -21.85 -4.12
CA GLU A 552 1.08 -21.76 -2.80
C GLU A 552 2.16 -21.79 -1.70
N ILE A 553 3.16 -22.67 -1.87
CA ILE A 553 4.21 -22.91 -0.87
C ILE A 553 5.48 -22.11 -1.17
N LEU A 554 5.87 -21.99 -2.44
CA LEU A 554 7.14 -21.37 -2.85
C LEU A 554 6.90 -20.21 -3.80
N ASP A 555 7.49 -19.06 -3.48
CA ASP A 555 7.73 -17.97 -4.41
C ASP A 555 9.24 -17.78 -4.60
N MET A 556 9.67 -17.55 -5.84
CA MET A 556 11.07 -17.32 -6.19
C MET A 556 11.18 -16.20 -7.24
N ASP A 557 12.18 -15.35 -7.09
CA ASP A 557 12.61 -14.37 -8.10
C ASP A 557 14.12 -14.56 -8.33
N LEU A 558 14.51 -14.76 -9.58
CA LEU A 558 15.91 -14.78 -9.99
C LEU A 558 16.08 -13.78 -11.13
N SER A 559 17.05 -12.89 -11.00
CA SER A 559 17.29 -11.86 -11.99
C SER A 559 18.75 -11.48 -12.12
N TYR A 560 19.10 -11.00 -13.32
CA TYR A 560 20.34 -10.32 -13.61
C TYR A 560 20.01 -8.89 -14.03
N SER A 561 20.62 -7.91 -13.37
CA SER A 561 20.38 -6.49 -13.62
C SER A 561 21.69 -5.76 -13.90
N ASN A 562 21.69 -4.82 -14.86
CA ASN A 562 22.87 -4.03 -15.18
C ASN A 562 22.50 -2.54 -15.41
N ILE A 563 23.46 -1.64 -15.18
CA ILE A 563 23.31 -0.21 -15.47
C ILE A 563 23.73 0.07 -16.90
N LEU A 564 22.81 0.63 -17.67
CA LEU A 564 23.02 1.04 -19.06
C LEU A 564 23.65 2.44 -19.13
N ILE A 565 23.13 3.39 -18.35
CA ILE A 565 23.55 4.80 -18.37
C ILE A 565 23.68 5.32 -16.94
N GLN A 566 24.74 6.08 -16.68
CA GLN A 566 25.00 6.75 -15.40
C GLN A 566 25.68 8.11 -15.63
N SER A 567 25.25 9.15 -14.91
CA SER A 567 25.78 10.51 -15.07
C SER A 567 27.17 10.74 -14.48
N THR A 568 27.54 10.06 -13.39
CA THR A 568 28.87 10.20 -12.79
C THR A 568 29.81 9.06 -13.21
N PRO A 569 31.12 9.32 -13.40
CA PRO A 569 32.10 8.27 -13.72
C PRO A 569 32.05 7.15 -12.68
N ARG A 570 32.15 5.91 -13.16
CA ARG A 570 32.07 4.71 -12.32
C ARG A 570 33.25 4.66 -11.35
N GLU A 571 32.97 4.55 -10.06
CA GLU A 571 34.00 4.12 -9.09
C GLU A 571 34.43 2.68 -9.39
N LYS A 572 35.73 2.40 -9.29
CA LYS A 572 36.32 1.08 -9.63
C LYS A 572 35.71 -0.11 -8.86
N ASP A 573 35.08 0.12 -7.71
CA ASP A 573 34.54 -0.94 -6.83
C ASP A 573 33.02 -1.17 -6.93
N ASN A 574 32.31 -0.35 -7.73
CA ASN A 574 30.89 -0.54 -8.01
C ASN A 574 30.71 -1.51 -9.18
N ALA A 575 30.78 -2.81 -8.88
CA ALA A 575 30.49 -3.86 -9.86
C ALA A 575 29.09 -3.67 -10.47
N THR A 576 29.05 -3.50 -11.79
CA THR A 576 27.84 -3.48 -12.61
C THR A 576 27.50 -4.90 -13.05
N GLY A 577 26.22 -5.27 -13.14
CA GLY A 577 25.81 -6.64 -13.41
C GLY A 577 25.62 -7.43 -12.11
N VAL A 578 24.45 -7.28 -11.51
CA VAL A 578 24.10 -7.88 -10.22
C VAL A 578 23.14 -9.03 -10.46
N PHE A 579 23.53 -10.22 -9.99
CA PHE A 579 22.60 -11.33 -9.83
C PHE A 579 21.84 -11.18 -8.51
N GLN A 580 20.53 -11.18 -8.59
CA GLN A 580 19.63 -11.14 -7.44
C GLN A 580 18.82 -12.42 -7.39
N MET A 581 18.73 -13.02 -6.21
CA MET A 581 17.90 -14.20 -5.96
C MET A 581 17.11 -13.96 -4.69
N ARG A 582 15.84 -14.34 -4.72
CA ARG A 582 14.95 -14.37 -3.56
C ARG A 582 14.13 -15.64 -3.60
N ALA A 583 14.02 -16.30 -2.47
CA ALA A 583 13.10 -17.41 -2.26
C ALA A 583 12.27 -17.15 -1.00
N LEU A 584 10.98 -17.49 -1.05
CA LEU A 584 10.03 -17.39 0.05
C LEU A 584 9.23 -18.68 0.13
N LEU A 585 9.23 -19.31 1.30
CA LEU A 585 8.42 -20.46 1.65
C LEU A 585 7.28 -20.04 2.58
N ARG A 586 6.07 -20.56 2.37
CA ARG A 586 4.87 -20.32 3.18
C ARG A 586 4.31 -21.64 3.72
N PHE A 587 3.82 -21.60 4.96
CA PHE A 587 3.29 -22.75 5.71
C PHE A 587 1.98 -22.45 6.40
#